data_AF-A0A511DKM7-F1
#
_entry.id   AF-A0A511DKM7-F1
#
_cell.length_a   1.000
_cell.length_b   1.000
_cell.length_c   1.000
_cell.angle_alpha   90.00
_cell.angle_beta   90.00
_cell.angle_gamma   90.00
#
_symmetry.space_group_name_H-M   'P 1'
#
loop_
_entity.id
_entity.type
_entity.pdbx_description
1 polymer ?
#
loop_
_entity_poly.entity_id
_entity_poly.type
_entity_poly.pdbx_seq_one_letter_code
_entity_poly.pdbx_strand_id
1 'polypeptide(L)'
;MALIDQDMRSIVERAWLAFAATVCEDGSPNLSPKGSLRVYDDEHLIFMDIASPTTMANLKRDSRIEINVIDVFSRRGYRFKGKAAFAQPAEAEYEWLNSWLLELNGPGYPANEVAIVHVEQARPILSPAYTWGNCEQEPLTAAWEERYHKTVAEVHLGAPPAGGPEQ
;
A
#
# COMPACT_ATOMS: atom_id res chain seq x y z
N MET A 1 3.96 -15.87 -17.03
CA MET A 1 4.82 -16.28 -15.90
C MET A 1 4.36 -15.41 -14.75
N ALA A 2 3.91 -15.98 -13.63
CA ALA A 2 3.31 -15.19 -12.55
C ALA A 2 4.26 -14.07 -12.10
N LEU A 3 3.80 -12.81 -12.14
CA LEU A 3 4.62 -11.67 -11.73
C LEU A 3 4.50 -11.44 -10.21
N ILE A 4 3.32 -11.69 -9.65
CA ILE A 4 3.03 -11.59 -8.24
C ILE A 4 3.15 -12.99 -7.61
N ASP A 5 4.25 -13.21 -6.88
CA ASP A 5 4.49 -14.48 -6.20
C ASP A 5 3.79 -14.57 -4.83
N GLN A 6 3.93 -15.73 -4.18
CA GLN A 6 3.30 -16.01 -2.90
C GLN A 6 3.79 -15.10 -1.77
N ASP A 7 5.06 -14.69 -1.78
CA ASP A 7 5.60 -13.84 -0.73
C ASP A 7 5.05 -12.41 -0.85
N MET A 8 4.94 -11.91 -2.09
CA MET A 8 4.26 -10.64 -2.39
C MET A 8 2.80 -10.64 -1.92
N ARG A 9 2.06 -11.72 -2.19
CA ARG A 9 0.67 -11.90 -1.69
C ARG A 9 0.61 -11.78 -0.18
N SER A 10 1.46 -12.53 0.52
CA SER A 10 1.49 -12.52 1.98
C SER A 10 1.87 -11.15 2.57
N ILE A 11 2.74 -10.37 1.91
CA ILE A 11 3.03 -8.99 2.36
C ILE A 11 1.82 -8.08 2.16
N VAL A 12 1.11 -8.17 1.02
CA VAL A 12 -0.09 -7.36 0.76
C VAL A 12 -1.17 -7.63 1.80
N GLU A 13 -1.36 -8.89 2.19
CA GLU A 13 -2.33 -9.29 3.22
C GLU A 13 -1.95 -8.80 4.63
N ARG A 14 -0.66 -8.81 4.98
CA ARG A 14 -0.18 -8.46 6.33
C ARG A 14 0.04 -6.97 6.55
N ALA A 15 0.40 -6.21 5.50
CA ALA A 15 0.71 -4.79 5.65
C ALA A 15 -0.53 -3.94 5.96
N TRP A 16 -1.72 -4.40 5.56
CA TRP A 16 -3.04 -3.74 5.71
C TRP A 16 -3.19 -2.35 5.07
N LEU A 17 -2.09 -1.63 4.84
CA LEU A 17 -2.05 -0.30 4.25
C LEU A 17 -1.00 -0.24 3.15
N ALA A 18 -1.43 0.15 1.96
CA ALA A 18 -0.57 0.46 0.84
C ALA A 18 -0.61 1.96 0.52
N PHE A 19 0.37 2.44 -0.24
CA PHE A 19 0.42 3.81 -0.73
C PHE A 19 0.52 3.82 -2.26
N ALA A 20 -0.50 4.37 -2.91
CA ALA A 20 -0.59 4.52 -4.35
C ALA A 20 -0.08 5.91 -4.78
N ALA A 21 0.95 5.93 -5.60
CA ALA A 21 1.51 7.12 -6.23
C ALA A 21 0.92 7.31 -7.64
N THR A 22 0.42 8.50 -7.91
CA THR A 22 -0.12 8.94 -9.20
C THR A 22 0.39 10.36 -9.51
N VAL A 23 0.18 10.83 -10.74
CA VAL A 23 0.61 12.17 -11.16
C VAL A 23 -0.62 13.07 -11.25
N CYS A 24 -0.58 14.26 -10.66
CA CYS A 24 -1.62 15.29 -10.79
C CYS A 24 -1.64 15.91 -12.19
N GLU A 25 -2.70 16.65 -12.52
CA GLU A 25 -2.82 17.33 -13.82
C GLU A 25 -1.72 18.37 -14.05
N ASP A 26 -1.29 19.05 -12.99
CA ASP A 26 -0.18 20.01 -13.00
C ASP A 26 1.21 19.35 -12.99
N GLY A 27 1.27 18.02 -13.03
CA GLY A 27 2.51 17.25 -12.98
C GLY A 27 3.06 17.01 -11.56
N SER A 28 2.43 17.55 -10.52
CA SER A 28 2.85 17.30 -9.13
C SER A 28 2.56 15.84 -8.70
N PRO A 29 3.30 15.29 -7.72
CA PRO A 29 3.03 13.95 -7.22
C PRO A 29 1.78 13.92 -6.33
N ASN A 30 0.98 12.86 -6.45
CA ASN A 30 -0.09 12.53 -5.51
C ASN A 30 0.20 11.16 -4.87
N LEU A 31 0.07 11.07 -3.55
CA LEU A 31 0.30 9.85 -2.79
C LEU A 31 -0.92 9.57 -1.90
N SER A 32 -1.56 8.43 -2.10
CA SER A 32 -2.84 8.14 -1.45
C SER A 32 -2.83 6.77 -0.74
N PRO A 33 -3.23 6.70 0.54
CA PRO A 33 -3.37 5.43 1.24
C PRO A 33 -4.48 4.57 0.63
N LYS A 34 -4.24 3.26 0.57
CA LYS A 34 -5.16 2.22 0.08
C LYS A 34 -5.19 1.05 1.07
N GLY A 35 -6.14 1.08 2.00
CA GLY A 35 -6.38 -0.03 2.92
C GLY A 35 -7.13 -1.21 2.27
N SER A 36 -7.84 -0.93 1.18
CA SER A 36 -8.58 -1.93 0.38
C SER A 36 -7.72 -2.64 -0.67
N LEU A 37 -6.42 -2.37 -0.75
CA LEU A 37 -5.55 -3.01 -1.75
C LEU A 37 -5.50 -4.53 -1.52
N ARG A 38 -5.77 -5.32 -2.55
CA ARG A 38 -5.64 -6.78 -2.53
C ARG A 38 -4.94 -7.28 -3.80
N VAL A 39 -4.43 -8.52 -3.74
CA VAL A 39 -3.97 -9.23 -4.94
C VAL A 39 -5.17 -9.95 -5.54
N TYR A 40 -5.48 -9.67 -6.81
CA TYR A 40 -6.61 -10.28 -7.51
C TYR A 40 -6.21 -11.60 -8.18
N ASP A 41 -5.12 -11.58 -8.96
CA ASP A 41 -4.55 -12.75 -9.62
C ASP A 41 -3.00 -12.64 -9.69
N ASP A 42 -2.33 -13.40 -10.56
CA ASP A 42 -0.86 -13.44 -10.67
C ASP A 42 -0.24 -12.19 -11.31
N GLU A 43 -1.04 -11.29 -11.85
CA GLU A 43 -0.60 -10.10 -12.60
C GLU A 43 -1.33 -8.82 -12.15
N HIS A 44 -2.40 -8.93 -11.36
CA HIS A 44 -3.25 -7.81 -10.99
C HIS A 44 -3.32 -7.56 -9.48
N LEU A 45 -3.12 -6.30 -9.10
CA LEU A 45 -3.56 -5.75 -7.82
C LEU A 45 -4.89 -5.02 -8.01
N ILE A 46 -5.65 -4.84 -6.93
CA ILE A 46 -6.97 -4.22 -7.00
C ILE A 46 -7.27 -3.40 -5.74
N PHE A 47 -7.92 -2.23 -5.89
CA PHE A 47 -8.38 -1.45 -4.73
C PHE A 47 -9.71 -0.73 -5.02
N MET A 48 -10.51 -0.55 -3.97
CA MET A 48 -11.81 0.10 -4.05
C MET A 48 -11.68 1.62 -4.00
N ASP A 49 -12.39 2.35 -4.86
CA ASP A 49 -12.63 3.78 -4.67
C ASP A 49 -13.71 4.02 -3.61
N ILE A 50 -13.24 4.33 -2.42
CA ILE A 50 -14.07 4.68 -1.25
C ILE A 50 -14.07 6.20 -1.05
N ALA A 51 -12.87 6.79 -1.03
CA ALA A 51 -12.64 8.22 -0.81
C ALA A 51 -11.35 8.70 -1.50
N SER A 52 -11.19 8.40 -2.80
CA SER A 52 -9.93 8.63 -3.53
C SER A 52 -10.05 9.59 -4.72
N PRO A 53 -10.79 10.72 -4.66
CA PRO A 53 -11.17 11.48 -5.85
C PRO A 53 -9.98 11.92 -6.70
N THR A 54 -8.91 12.44 -6.08
CA THR A 54 -7.69 12.86 -6.80
C THR A 54 -6.97 11.68 -7.46
N THR A 55 -6.90 10.54 -6.78
CA THR A 55 -6.24 9.33 -7.32
C THR A 55 -7.02 8.81 -8.53
N MET A 56 -8.34 8.71 -8.41
CA MET A 56 -9.19 8.21 -9.50
C MET A 56 -9.18 9.16 -10.70
N ALA A 57 -9.28 10.47 -10.46
CA ALA A 57 -9.17 11.48 -11.52
C ALA A 57 -7.82 11.41 -12.25
N ASN A 58 -6.73 11.24 -11.49
CA ASN A 58 -5.40 11.06 -12.06
C ASN A 58 -5.32 9.80 -12.93
N LEU A 59 -5.79 8.65 -12.44
CA LEU A 59 -5.74 7.38 -13.16
C LEU A 59 -6.60 7.36 -14.43
N LYS A 60 -7.75 8.04 -14.42
CA LYS A 60 -8.61 8.20 -15.60
C LYS A 60 -7.94 9.02 -16.69
N ARG A 61 -7.09 9.98 -16.32
CA ARG A 61 -6.30 10.80 -17.26
C ARG A 61 -5.01 10.09 -17.69
N ASP A 62 -4.33 9.45 -16.75
CA ASP A 62 -3.05 8.76 -16.93
C ASP A 62 -3.03 7.50 -16.07
N SER A 63 -3.18 6.34 -16.72
CA SER A 63 -3.26 5.03 -16.06
C SER A 63 -2.03 4.64 -15.24
N ARG A 64 -0.89 5.33 -15.40
CA ARG A 64 0.37 4.94 -14.73
C ARG A 64 0.28 5.09 -13.21
N ILE A 65 0.70 4.06 -12.51
CA ILE A 65 0.67 3.99 -11.04
C ILE A 65 1.88 3.23 -10.49
N GLU A 66 2.36 3.66 -9.33
CA GLU A 66 3.24 2.86 -8.47
C GLU A 66 2.59 2.66 -7.11
N ILE A 67 2.63 1.45 -6.56
CA ILE A 67 2.05 1.09 -5.27
C ILE A 67 3.14 0.51 -4.39
N ASN A 68 3.36 1.11 -3.23
CA ASN A 68 4.24 0.58 -2.21
C ASN A 68 3.43 -0.08 -1.10
N VAL A 69 3.88 -1.27 -0.70
CA VAL A 69 3.30 -2.03 0.40
C VAL A 69 4.43 -2.51 1.29
N ILE A 70 4.38 -2.17 2.57
CA ILE A 70 5.45 -2.47 3.53
C ILE A 70 4.80 -3.11 4.75
N ASP A 71 5.23 -4.33 5.06
CA ASP A 71 4.99 -4.89 6.38
C ASP A 71 5.98 -4.22 7.35
N VAL A 72 5.43 -3.41 8.24
CA VAL A 72 6.22 -2.59 9.17
C VAL A 72 6.97 -3.44 10.20
N PHE A 73 6.50 -4.64 10.50
CA PHE A 73 7.11 -5.51 11.51
C PHE A 73 8.29 -6.27 10.90
N SER A 74 8.08 -6.94 9.76
CA SER A 74 9.20 -7.54 9.03
C SER A 74 10.09 -6.50 8.34
N ARG A 75 9.68 -5.23 8.30
CA ARG A 75 10.41 -4.11 7.68
C ARG A 75 10.86 -4.38 6.24
N ARG A 76 10.00 -5.06 5.51
CA ARG A 76 10.18 -5.30 4.09
C ARG A 76 8.85 -5.21 3.38
N GLY A 77 8.92 -5.15 2.08
CA GLY A 77 7.77 -5.35 1.24
C GLY A 77 8.12 -5.12 -0.21
N TYR A 78 7.20 -4.53 -0.96
CA TYR A 78 7.28 -4.49 -2.40
C TYR A 78 6.78 -3.16 -2.95
N ARG A 79 7.39 -2.78 -4.07
CA ARG A 79 6.92 -1.74 -4.97
C ARG A 79 6.42 -2.38 -6.25
N PHE A 80 5.17 -2.14 -6.56
CA PHE A 80 4.51 -2.58 -7.78
C PHE A 80 4.34 -1.39 -8.71
N LYS A 81 4.76 -1.51 -9.96
CA LYS A 81 4.59 -0.51 -11.01
C LYS A 81 3.70 -1.09 -12.10
N GLY A 82 2.75 -0.32 -12.58
CA GLY A 82 1.80 -0.81 -13.56
C GLY A 82 0.87 0.25 -14.11
N LYS A 83 -0.25 -0.23 -14.66
CA LYS A 83 -1.32 0.60 -15.23
C LYS A 83 -2.68 0.21 -14.69
N ALA A 84 -3.50 1.21 -14.40
CA ALA A 84 -4.85 1.03 -13.92
C ALA A 84 -5.87 0.89 -15.07
N ALA A 85 -6.81 -0.02 -14.88
CA ALA A 85 -8.11 -0.10 -15.52
C ALA A 85 -9.21 -0.02 -14.42
N PHE A 86 -10.48 0.01 -14.81
CA PHE A 86 -11.58 0.15 -13.86
C PHE A 86 -12.67 -0.88 -14.12
N ALA A 87 -13.29 -1.36 -13.05
CA ALA A 87 -14.49 -2.19 -13.07
C ALA A 87 -15.63 -1.48 -12.32
N GLN A 88 -16.80 -1.43 -12.94
CA GLN A 88 -18.01 -0.80 -12.40
C GLN A 88 -18.79 -1.79 -11.51
N PRO A 89 -19.76 -1.30 -10.71
CA PRO A 89 -20.69 -2.17 -9.99
C PRO A 89 -21.31 -3.25 -10.90
N ALA A 90 -21.51 -4.45 -10.36
CA ALA A 90 -21.94 -5.68 -11.06
C ALA A 90 -20.89 -6.36 -11.97
N GLU A 91 -19.69 -5.81 -12.13
CA GLU A 91 -18.56 -6.54 -12.74
C GLU A 91 -17.87 -7.46 -11.71
N ALA A 92 -17.25 -8.55 -12.18
CA ALA A 92 -16.76 -9.62 -11.30
C ALA A 92 -15.68 -9.15 -10.31
N GLU A 93 -14.77 -8.30 -10.76
CA GLU A 93 -13.70 -7.69 -9.99
C GLU A 93 -14.24 -6.75 -8.92
N TYR A 94 -15.30 -6.00 -9.25
CA TYR A 94 -16.01 -5.16 -8.29
C TYR A 94 -16.67 -6.01 -7.21
N GLU A 95 -17.48 -7.01 -7.59
CA GLU A 95 -18.22 -7.83 -6.64
C GLU A 95 -17.29 -8.61 -5.71
N TRP A 96 -16.17 -9.11 -6.23
CA TRP A 96 -15.15 -9.81 -5.45
C TRP A 96 -14.57 -8.91 -4.33
N LEU A 97 -14.13 -7.70 -4.68
CA LEU A 97 -13.54 -6.80 -3.69
C LEU A 97 -14.60 -6.19 -2.75
N ASN A 98 -15.79 -5.94 -3.27
CA ASN A 98 -16.91 -5.41 -2.49
C ASN A 98 -17.38 -6.41 -1.43
N SER A 99 -17.42 -7.71 -1.73
CA SER A 99 -17.71 -8.75 -0.71
C SER A 99 -16.75 -8.65 0.46
N TRP A 100 -15.45 -8.61 0.18
CA TRP A 100 -14.42 -8.45 1.20
C TRP A 100 -14.59 -7.14 2.01
N LEU A 101 -14.90 -6.02 1.33
CA LEU A 101 -15.07 -4.72 1.98
C LEU A 101 -16.26 -4.70 2.94
N LEU A 102 -17.38 -5.32 2.54
CA LEU A 102 -18.59 -5.44 3.34
C LEU A 102 -18.45 -6.45 4.49
N GLU A 103 -17.70 -7.53 4.30
CA GLU A 103 -17.35 -8.46 5.38
C GLU A 103 -16.53 -7.76 6.48
N LEU A 104 -15.61 -6.87 6.08
CA LEU A 104 -14.77 -6.13 7.04
C LEU A 104 -15.54 -5.02 7.77
N ASN A 105 -16.37 -4.25 7.06
CA ASN A 105 -16.93 -3.00 7.58
C ASN A 105 -18.45 -3.01 7.81
N GLY A 106 -19.14 -4.04 7.35
CA GLY A 106 -20.59 -4.19 7.41
C GLY A 106 -21.34 -3.66 6.17
N PRO A 107 -22.65 -3.96 6.07
CA PRO A 107 -23.49 -3.55 4.94
C PRO A 107 -23.55 -2.03 4.75
N GLY A 108 -23.57 -1.58 3.50
CA GLY A 108 -23.74 -0.17 3.14
C GLY A 108 -22.46 0.66 3.22
N TYR A 109 -21.30 0.04 3.44
CA TYR A 109 -20.02 0.74 3.36
C TYR A 109 -19.80 1.28 1.93
N PRO A 110 -19.32 2.53 1.78
CA PRO A 110 -19.23 3.17 0.47
C PRO A 110 -18.22 2.48 -0.46
N ALA A 111 -18.64 2.28 -1.71
CA ALA A 111 -17.88 1.70 -2.80
C ALA A 111 -18.40 2.28 -4.13
N ASN A 112 -17.56 3.01 -4.87
CA ASN A 112 -17.97 3.66 -6.11
C ASN A 112 -17.67 2.78 -7.33
N GLU A 113 -16.38 2.49 -7.54
CA GLU A 113 -15.85 1.65 -8.60
C GLU A 113 -14.54 1.02 -8.11
N VAL A 114 -14.01 0.07 -8.86
CA VAL A 114 -12.76 -0.59 -8.52
C VAL A 114 -11.67 -0.23 -9.51
N ALA A 115 -10.47 0.08 -9.02
CA ALA A 115 -9.27 0.21 -9.83
C ALA A 115 -8.51 -1.12 -9.84
N ILE A 116 -8.26 -1.66 -11.04
CA ILE A 116 -7.50 -2.88 -11.30
C ILE A 116 -6.15 -2.47 -11.86
N VAL A 117 -5.06 -2.86 -11.24
CA VAL A 117 -3.71 -2.50 -11.64
C VAL A 117 -3.02 -3.72 -12.23
N HIS A 118 -2.86 -3.72 -13.56
CA HIS A 118 -1.97 -4.66 -14.23
C HIS A 118 -0.53 -4.29 -13.90
N VAL A 119 0.14 -5.18 -13.17
CA VAL A 119 1.51 -4.99 -12.71
C VAL A 119 2.46 -5.31 -13.86
N GLU A 120 3.30 -4.34 -14.21
CA GLU A 120 4.34 -4.48 -15.24
C GLU A 120 5.72 -4.78 -14.61
N GLN A 121 5.91 -4.41 -13.33
CA GLN A 121 7.14 -4.66 -12.58
C GLN A 121 6.88 -4.71 -11.08
N ALA A 122 7.46 -5.70 -10.39
CA ALA A 122 7.57 -5.74 -8.93
C ALA A 122 9.04 -5.62 -8.51
N ARG A 123 9.32 -4.86 -7.44
CA ARG A 123 10.66 -4.76 -6.85
C ARG A 123 10.60 -4.90 -5.32
N PRO A 124 11.50 -5.66 -4.70
CA PRO A 124 11.56 -5.74 -3.25
C PRO A 124 11.99 -4.40 -2.65
N ILE A 125 11.46 -4.12 -1.45
CA ILE A 125 11.89 -3.05 -0.55
C ILE A 125 12.40 -3.75 0.71
N LEU A 126 13.67 -3.54 1.04
CA LEU A 126 14.30 -4.09 2.23
C LEU A 126 14.83 -2.97 3.11
N SER A 127 14.60 -3.09 4.41
CA SER A 127 15.26 -2.26 5.41
C SER A 127 16.78 -2.40 5.33
N PRO A 128 17.54 -1.30 5.55
CA PRO A 128 18.99 -1.34 5.80
C PRO A 128 19.44 -2.41 6.81
N ALA A 129 18.58 -2.82 7.74
CA ALA A 129 18.86 -3.86 8.72
C ALA A 129 19.22 -5.21 8.07
N TYR A 130 18.63 -5.53 6.92
CA TYR A 130 18.95 -6.76 6.17
C TYR A 130 20.30 -6.65 5.47
N THR A 131 20.63 -5.48 4.92
CA THR A 131 21.85 -5.29 4.12
C THR A 131 23.09 -5.03 4.96
N TRP A 132 22.96 -4.23 6.02
CA TRP A 132 24.09 -3.77 6.84
C TRP A 132 23.97 -4.15 8.31
N GLY A 133 22.77 -4.51 8.78
CA GLY A 133 22.53 -4.91 10.17
C GLY A 133 22.70 -6.41 10.43
N ASN A 134 22.91 -7.22 9.38
CA ASN A 134 23.03 -8.68 9.46
C ASN A 134 21.88 -9.32 10.28
N CYS A 135 20.68 -8.78 10.13
CA CYS A 135 19.48 -9.23 10.84
C CYS A 135 18.67 -10.19 9.95
N GLU A 136 18.18 -11.26 10.55
CA GLU A 136 17.16 -12.14 9.96
C GLU A 136 15.75 -11.59 10.21
N GLN A 137 14.78 -12.03 9.40
CA GLN A 137 13.41 -11.52 9.47
C GLN A 137 12.75 -11.75 10.83
N GLU A 138 12.82 -12.96 11.37
CA GLU A 138 12.14 -13.34 12.62
C GLU A 138 12.53 -12.45 13.83
N PRO A 139 13.82 -12.27 14.18
CA PRO A 139 14.19 -11.39 15.27
C PRO A 139 13.85 -9.92 14.98
N LEU A 140 13.84 -9.49 13.72
CA LEU A 140 13.47 -8.13 13.34
C LEU A 140 11.97 -7.87 13.57
N THR A 141 11.12 -8.82 13.17
CA THR A 141 9.68 -8.79 13.39
C THR A 141 9.36 -8.68 14.88
N ALA A 142 9.90 -9.59 15.71
CA ALA A 142 9.64 -9.59 17.15
C ALA A 142 10.04 -8.25 17.82
N ALA A 143 11.20 -7.70 17.46
CA ALA A 143 11.67 -6.43 18.00
C ALA A 143 10.77 -5.25 17.58
N TRP A 144 10.21 -5.27 16.37
CA TRP A 144 9.36 -4.19 15.87
C TRP A 144 7.93 -4.27 16.39
N GLU A 145 7.40 -5.47 16.59
CA GLU A 145 6.14 -5.68 17.31
C GLU A 145 6.25 -5.13 18.73
N GLU A 146 7.29 -5.51 19.48
CA GLU A 146 7.53 -5.00 20.83
C GLU A 146 7.65 -3.47 20.86
N ARG A 147 8.39 -2.91 19.90
CA ARG A 147 8.52 -1.45 19.77
C ARG A 147 7.17 -0.78 19.50
N TYR A 148 6.35 -1.33 18.61
CA TYR A 148 5.05 -0.76 18.28
C TYR A 148 4.12 -0.77 19.49
N HIS A 149 4.15 -1.84 20.29
CA HIS A 149 3.41 -1.92 21.55
C HIS A 149 3.88 -0.89 22.59
N LYS A 150 5.20 -0.70 22.76
CA LYS A 150 5.76 0.25 23.74
C LYS A 150 5.59 1.72 23.33
N THR A 151 5.71 2.03 22.03
CA THR A 151 5.71 3.42 21.53
C THR A 151 4.32 4.07 21.64
N VAL A 152 3.24 3.29 21.59
CA VAL A 152 1.87 3.77 21.84
C VAL A 152 1.68 4.24 23.29
N ALA A 153 2.54 3.80 24.22
CA ALA A 153 2.41 4.13 25.64
C ALA A 153 3.17 5.38 26.07
N GLU A 154 4.40 5.66 25.58
CA GLU A 154 5.27 6.66 26.24
C GLU A 154 6.35 7.28 25.32
N VAL A 155 6.01 8.17 24.39
CA VAL A 155 7.03 9.03 23.76
C VAL A 155 6.66 10.49 23.89
N HIS A 156 7.24 11.16 24.89
CA HIS A 156 7.29 12.61 24.95
C HIS A 156 8.33 13.07 23.92
N LEU A 157 7.88 13.53 22.75
CA LEU A 157 8.75 14.23 21.82
C LEU A 157 9.22 15.50 22.55
N GLY A 158 10.49 15.51 22.98
CA GLY A 158 11.10 16.71 23.56
C GLY A 158 11.02 17.89 22.60
N ALA A 159 11.30 19.11 23.10
CA ALA A 159 11.30 20.29 22.25
C ALA A 159 12.22 20.07 21.02
N PRO A 160 11.82 20.52 19.81
CA PRO A 160 12.67 20.42 18.63
C PRO A 160 14.03 21.07 18.93
N PRO A 161 15.13 20.53 18.37
CA PRO A 161 16.44 21.12 18.57
C PRO A 161 16.39 22.58 18.13
N ALA A 162 16.83 23.49 19.00
CA ALA A 162 16.92 24.91 18.67
C ALA A 162 17.71 25.06 17.38
N GLY A 163 17.15 25.79 16.40
CA GLY A 163 17.77 25.99 15.09
C GLY A 163 19.25 26.32 15.25
N GLY A 164 20.10 25.49 14.64
CA GLY A 164 21.51 25.84 14.48
C GLY A 164 21.61 27.15 13.69
N PRO A 165 22.68 27.94 13.90
CA PRO A 165 22.81 29.25 13.27
C PRO A 165 22.72 29.09 11.75
N GLU A 166 21.90 29.94 11.12
CA GLU A 166 21.87 30.10 9.66
C GLU A 166 23.31 30.27 9.14
N GLN A 167 23.69 29.42 8.20
CA GLN A 167 24.84 29.62 7.31
C GLN A 167 24.34 29.56 5.87
#